data_AF-A0A7S1NTU3-F1
#
_entry.id   AF-A0A7S1NTU3-F1
#
_cell.length_a   1.000
_cell.length_b   1.000
_cell.length_c   1.000
_cell.angle_alpha   90.00
_cell.angle_beta   90.00
_cell.angle_gamma   90.00
#
_symmetry.space_group_name_H-M   'P 1'
#
loop_
_entity.id
_entity.type
_entity.pdbx_description
1 polymer ?
#
loop_
_entity_poly.entity_id
_entity_poly.type
_entity_poly.pdbx_seq_one_letter_code
_entity_poly.pdbx_strand_id
1 'polypeptide(L)'
;GNLEQEIKNLASSLEDCQAELAESHAKLQRYSEDCDWYQSELTKCREELAKVTAEKEQNSATSIELAQALDEIRKLSHELELERCMRRGIADPDDRGMLAADVAADDTLLRQLDTLKSLHADDWRRAQEEMQDQGPRLAVPRPPPAAG
;
A
#
# COMPACT_ATOMS: atom_id res chain seq x y z
N GLY A 1 38.84 -2.24 64.50
CA GLY A 1 39.90 -3.03 63.83
C GLY A 1 39.39 -3.67 62.55
N ASN A 2 38.87 -4.90 62.60
CA ASN A 2 38.46 -5.64 61.39
C ASN A 2 36.98 -5.42 61.02
N LEU A 3 36.08 -5.43 62.02
CA LEU A 3 34.64 -5.25 61.83
C LEU A 3 34.25 -3.88 61.27
N GLU A 4 34.93 -2.81 61.69
CA GLU A 4 34.67 -1.46 61.16
C GLU A 4 35.03 -1.34 59.68
N GLN A 5 36.08 -2.03 59.23
CA GLN A 5 36.45 -2.04 57.82
C GLN A 5 35.44 -2.85 57.01
N GLU A 6 34.96 -3.97 57.53
CA GLU A 6 33.93 -4.78 56.89
C GLU A 6 32.60 -4.03 56.78
N ILE A 7 32.18 -3.31 57.82
CA ILE A 7 31.01 -2.42 57.78
C ILE A 7 31.17 -1.33 56.70
N LYS A 8 32.34 -0.70 56.60
CA LYS A 8 32.61 0.31 55.55
C LYS A 8 32.55 -0.29 54.16
N ASN A 9 33.12 -1.48 53.96
CA ASN A 9 33.11 -2.16 52.67
C ASN A 9 31.68 -2.55 52.26
N LEU A 10 30.87 -3.06 53.20
CA LEU A 10 29.47 -3.38 52.96
C LEU A 10 28.63 -2.13 52.66
N ALA A 11 28.88 -1.02 53.35
CA ALA A 11 28.21 0.25 53.06
C ALA A 11 28.54 0.76 51.65
N SER A 12 29.81 0.73 51.24
CA SER A 12 30.22 1.09 49.88
C SER A 12 29.57 0.19 48.83
N SER A 13 29.56 -1.12 49.06
CA SER A 13 28.92 -2.07 48.13
C SER A 13 27.41 -1.86 48.04
N LEU A 14 26.75 -1.46 49.13
CA LEU A 14 25.33 -1.11 49.14
C LEU A 14 25.06 0.14 48.31
N GLU A 15 25.90 1.18 48.46
CA GLU A 15 25.83 2.42 47.67
C GLU A 15 26.00 2.13 46.18
N ASP A 16 26.98 1.29 45.80
CA ASP A 16 27.20 0.88 44.42
C ASP A 16 25.98 0.14 43.84
N CYS A 17 25.43 -0.84 44.58
CA CYS A 17 24.22 -1.55 44.15
C CYS A 17 23.00 -0.63 44.01
N GLN A 18 22.87 0.39 44.88
CA GLN A 18 21.80 1.38 44.76
C GLN A 18 21.96 2.25 43.51
N ALA A 19 23.19 2.64 43.18
CA ALA A 19 23.49 3.38 41.97
C ALA A 19 23.17 2.57 40.70
N GLU A 20 23.57 1.29 40.66
CA GLU A 20 23.25 0.39 39.54
C GLU A 20 21.74 0.17 39.37
N LEU A 21 21.01 0.06 40.48
CA LEU A 21 19.56 -0.07 40.45
C LEU A 21 18.89 1.19 39.90
N ALA A 22 19.34 2.37 40.33
CA ALA A 22 18.84 3.65 39.84
C ALA A 22 19.12 3.81 38.33
N GLU A 23 20.31 3.44 37.85
CA GLU A 23 20.64 3.47 36.43
C GLU A 23 19.77 2.51 35.62
N SER A 24 19.54 1.30 36.14
CA SER A 24 18.68 0.29 35.51
C SER A 24 17.24 0.77 35.42
N HIS A 25 16.72 1.43 36.46
CA HIS A 25 15.40 2.06 36.43
C HIS A 25 15.31 3.16 35.36
N ALA A 26 16.33 4.01 35.26
CA ALA A 26 16.37 5.06 34.23
C ALA A 26 16.39 4.48 32.81
N LYS A 27 17.12 3.37 32.58
CA LYS A 27 17.10 2.66 31.30
C LYS A 27 15.73 2.07 30.98
N LEU A 28 15.09 1.42 31.95
CA LEU A 28 13.74 0.87 31.78
C LEU A 28 12.72 1.95 31.45
N GLN A 29 12.81 3.12 32.10
CA GLN A 29 11.94 4.25 31.79
C GLN A 29 12.11 4.72 30.34
N ARG A 30 13.36 4.87 29.87
CA ARG A 30 13.64 5.24 28.47
C ARG A 30 13.11 4.20 27.49
N TYR A 31 13.28 2.91 27.79
CA TYR A 31 12.72 1.86 26.93
C TYR A 31 11.19 1.88 26.89
N SER A 32 10.53 2.22 28.00
CA SER A 32 9.09 2.40 28.02
C SER A 32 8.67 3.56 27.10
N GLU A 33 9.35 4.70 27.18
CA GLU A 33 9.10 5.86 26.33
C GLU A 33 9.32 5.54 24.85
N ASP A 34 10.38 4.80 24.52
CA ASP A 34 10.63 4.31 23.16
C ASP A 34 9.51 3.38 22.67
N CYS A 35 9.04 2.46 23.51
CA CYS A 35 7.92 1.57 23.18
C CYS A 35 6.64 2.34 22.87
N ASP A 36 6.30 3.33 23.70
CA ASP A 36 5.13 4.19 23.49
C ASP A 36 5.25 4.97 22.18
N TRP A 37 6.45 5.47 21.86
CA TRP A 37 6.73 6.15 20.61
C TRP A 37 6.55 5.23 19.39
N TYR A 38 7.14 4.02 19.41
CA TYR A 38 6.97 3.06 18.32
C TYR A 38 5.52 2.63 18.14
N GLN A 39 4.76 2.51 19.22
CA GLN A 39 3.34 2.19 19.16
C GLN A 39 2.52 3.32 18.51
N SER A 40 2.88 4.57 18.79
CA SER A 40 2.28 5.74 18.14
C SER A 40 2.57 5.77 16.64
N GLU A 41 3.82 5.54 16.23
CA GLU A 41 4.19 5.48 14.81
C GLU A 41 3.52 4.32 14.07
N LEU A 42 3.46 3.12 14.69
CA LEU A 42 2.72 2.00 14.11
C LEU A 42 1.24 2.31 13.90
N THR A 43 0.64 3.09 14.80
CA THR A 43 -0.77 3.51 14.68
C THR A 43 -0.94 4.45 13.49
N LYS A 44 -0.06 5.44 13.32
CA LYS A 44 -0.08 6.33 12.15
C LYS A 44 0.12 5.59 10.83
N CYS A 45 1.09 4.68 10.76
CA CYS A 45 1.32 3.88 9.55
C CYS A 45 0.09 3.03 9.18
N ARG A 46 -0.64 2.50 10.17
CA ARG A 46 -1.89 1.76 9.93
C ARG A 46 -2.99 2.67 9.38
N GLU A 47 -3.11 3.89 9.90
CA GLU A 47 -4.07 4.88 9.39
C GLU A 47 -3.76 5.30 7.96
N GLU A 48 -2.49 5.51 7.63
CA GLU A 48 -2.06 5.82 6.26
C GLU A 48 -2.34 4.66 5.31
N LEU A 49 -2.04 3.42 5.73
CA LEU A 49 -2.36 2.22 4.94
C LEU A 49 -3.86 2.08 4.69
N ALA A 50 -4.69 2.37 5.69
CA ALA A 50 -6.14 2.34 5.55
C ALA A 50 -6.63 3.39 4.53
N LYS A 51 -6.06 4.61 4.55
CA LYS A 51 -6.38 5.66 3.58
C LYS A 51 -6.01 5.25 2.15
N VAL A 52 -4.80 4.74 1.94
CA VAL A 52 -4.34 4.29 0.62
C VAL A 52 -5.19 3.12 0.12
N THR A 53 -5.61 2.22 0.99
CA THR A 53 -6.50 1.11 0.64
C THR A 53 -7.86 1.63 0.18
N ALA A 54 -8.44 2.59 0.90
CA ALA A 54 -9.71 3.21 0.51
C ALA A 54 -9.61 3.97 -0.83
N GLU A 55 -8.52 4.72 -1.04
CA GLU A 55 -8.26 5.39 -2.33
C GLU A 55 -8.12 4.39 -3.48
N LYS A 56 -7.46 3.25 -3.25
CA LYS A 56 -7.36 2.17 -4.24
C LYS A 56 -8.72 1.57 -4.57
N GLU A 57 -9.55 1.30 -3.57
CA GLU A 57 -10.91 0.77 -3.78
C GLU A 57 -11.76 1.77 -4.57
N GLN A 58 -11.68 3.06 -4.24
CA GLN A 58 -12.36 4.12 -4.97
C GLN A 58 -11.90 4.18 -6.44
N ASN A 59 -10.59 4.13 -6.68
CA ASN A 59 -10.03 4.12 -8.03
C ASN A 59 -10.42 2.86 -8.82
N SER A 60 -10.56 1.72 -8.15
CA SER A 60 -11.06 0.50 -8.77
C SER A 60 -12.53 0.66 -9.18
N ALA A 61 -13.36 1.26 -8.33
CA ALA A 61 -14.76 1.54 -8.64
C ALA A 61 -14.89 2.48 -9.84
N THR A 62 -14.15 3.59 -9.87
CA THR A 62 -14.18 4.54 -11.00
C THR A 62 -13.66 3.90 -12.29
N SER A 63 -12.67 3.00 -12.22
CA SER A 63 -12.21 2.26 -13.38
C SER A 63 -13.28 1.32 -13.96
N ILE A 64 -14.07 0.67 -13.10
CA ILE A 64 -15.20 -0.18 -13.52
C ILE A 64 -16.28 0.68 -14.19
N GLU A 65 -16.64 1.81 -13.59
CA GLU A 65 -17.62 2.75 -14.16
C GLU A 65 -17.17 3.26 -15.53
N LEU A 66 -15.90 3.61 -15.69
CA LEU A 66 -15.34 4.04 -16.97
C LEU A 66 -15.41 2.93 -18.03
N ALA A 67 -15.11 1.68 -17.66
CA ALA A 67 -15.21 0.54 -18.57
C ALA A 67 -16.66 0.33 -19.04
N GLN A 68 -17.64 0.46 -18.14
CA GLN A 68 -19.07 0.36 -18.49
C GLN A 68 -19.48 1.48 -19.45
N ALA A 69 -19.05 2.72 -19.19
CA ALA A 69 -19.34 3.86 -20.06
C ALA A 69 -18.73 3.67 -21.47
N LEU A 70 -17.51 3.13 -21.57
CA LEU A 70 -16.88 2.82 -22.86
C LEU A 70 -17.66 1.75 -23.63
N ASP A 71 -18.13 0.69 -22.96
CA ASP A 71 -18.95 -0.35 -23.60
C ASP A 71 -20.31 0.19 -24.06
N GLU A 72 -20.89 1.15 -23.34
CA GLU A 72 -22.12 1.83 -23.76
C GLU A 72 -21.89 2.72 -24.99
N ILE A 73 -20.82 3.51 -25.01
CA ILE A 73 -20.43 4.32 -26.17
C ILE A 73 -20.22 3.44 -27.41
N ARG A 74 -19.59 2.27 -27.25
CA ARG A 74 -19.41 1.30 -28.34
C ARG A 74 -20.74 0.80 -28.90
N LYS A 75 -21.67 0.41 -28.03
CA LYS A 75 -23.00 -0.04 -28.44
C LYS A 75 -23.72 1.04 -29.24
N LEU A 76 -23.76 2.25 -28.70
CA LEU A 76 -24.40 3.40 -29.37
C LEU A 76 -23.71 3.76 -30.70
N SER A 77 -22.38 3.66 -30.76
CA SER A 77 -21.62 3.91 -32.00
C SER A 77 -21.96 2.86 -33.07
N HIS A 78 -22.06 1.59 -32.68
CA HIS A 78 -22.46 0.51 -33.58
C HIS A 78 -23.91 0.68 -34.07
N GLU A 79 -24.85 1.01 -33.17
CA GLU A 79 -26.25 1.29 -33.52
C GLU A 79 -26.37 2.47 -34.50
N LEU A 80 -25.63 3.56 -34.25
CA LEU A 80 -25.59 4.72 -35.15
C LEU A 80 -25.04 4.37 -36.54
N GLU A 81 -24.00 3.54 -36.62
CA GLU A 81 -23.46 3.13 -37.91
C GLU A 81 -24.43 2.20 -38.66
N LEU A 82 -25.10 1.30 -37.95
CA LEU A 82 -26.16 0.46 -38.52
C LEU A 82 -27.31 1.31 -39.09
N GLU A 83 -27.77 2.33 -38.35
CA GLU A 83 -28.77 3.29 -38.85
C GLU A 83 -28.28 4.03 -40.11
N ARG A 84 -27.01 4.47 -40.12
CA ARG A 84 -26.42 5.15 -41.28
C ARG A 84 -26.35 4.25 -42.50
N CYS A 85 -26.05 2.96 -42.34
CA CYS A 85 -26.04 1.97 -43.42
C CYS A 85 -27.45 1.76 -43.98
N MET A 86 -28.46 1.58 -43.11
CA MET A 86 -29.86 1.47 -43.51
C MET A 86 -30.35 2.71 -44.28
N ARG A 87 -30.03 3.92 -43.80
CA ARG A 87 -30.39 5.17 -44.52
C ARG A 87 -29.71 5.32 -45.87
N ARG A 88 -28.50 4.77 -46.04
CA ARG A 88 -27.74 4.80 -47.30
C ARG A 88 -28.16 3.73 -48.30
N GLY A 89 -29.11 2.85 -47.95
CA GLY A 89 -29.57 1.76 -48.81
C GLY A 89 -28.51 0.68 -49.01
N ILE A 90 -27.52 0.60 -48.12
CA ILE A 90 -26.50 -0.44 -48.12
C ILE A 90 -27.12 -1.65 -47.43
N ALA A 91 -27.38 -2.72 -48.21
CA ALA A 91 -28.06 -3.92 -47.72
C ALA A 91 -27.15 -4.80 -46.83
N ASP A 92 -25.84 -4.61 -46.90
CA ASP A 92 -24.86 -5.35 -46.10
C ASP A 92 -23.77 -4.40 -45.56
N PRO A 93 -23.75 -4.09 -44.25
CA PRO A 93 -22.72 -3.24 -43.65
C PRO A 93 -21.32 -3.87 -43.71
N ASP A 94 -21.20 -5.18 -43.97
CA ASP A 94 -19.92 -5.91 -44.09
C ASP A 94 -19.28 -5.81 -45.49
N ASP A 95 -19.89 -5.09 -46.44
CA ASP A 95 -19.30 -4.80 -47.76
C ASP A 95 -18.17 -3.75 -47.66
N ARG A 96 -17.08 -4.20 -47.04
CA ARG A 96 -15.65 -3.93 -47.31
C ARG A 96 -15.29 -2.48 -47.64
N GLY A 97 -15.14 -1.66 -46.61
CA GLY A 97 -14.26 -0.49 -46.74
C GLY A 97 -14.34 0.55 -45.64
N MET A 98 -15.52 0.79 -45.04
CA MET A 98 -15.67 1.86 -44.05
C MET A 98 -15.47 1.42 -42.60
N LEU A 99 -15.76 0.16 -42.24
CA LEU A 99 -15.66 -0.31 -40.84
C LEU A 99 -14.23 -0.59 -40.37
N ALA A 100 -13.24 -0.69 -41.27
CA ALA A 100 -11.89 -1.13 -40.90
C ALA A 100 -11.11 -0.13 -40.04
N ALA A 101 -11.39 1.17 -40.15
CA ALA A 101 -10.69 2.21 -39.38
C ALA A 101 -11.24 2.32 -37.94
N ASP A 102 -12.56 2.25 -37.77
CA ASP A 102 -13.20 2.34 -36.46
C ASP A 102 -13.07 1.04 -35.66
N VAL A 103 -13.13 -0.12 -36.32
CA VAL A 103 -12.84 -1.43 -35.69
C VAL A 103 -11.38 -1.50 -35.21
N ALA A 104 -10.43 -0.89 -35.93
CA ALA A 104 -9.03 -0.84 -35.49
C ALA A 104 -8.82 0.06 -34.26
N ALA A 105 -9.60 1.15 -34.14
CA ALA A 105 -9.60 1.98 -32.94
C ALA A 105 -10.22 1.24 -31.74
N ASP A 106 -11.31 0.51 -31.95
CA ASP A 106 -11.94 -0.32 -30.93
C ASP A 106 -11.06 -1.49 -30.46
N ASP A 107 -10.34 -2.14 -31.37
CA ASP A 107 -9.32 -3.17 -31.07
C ASP A 107 -8.16 -2.61 -30.24
N THR A 108 -7.77 -1.35 -30.49
CA THR A 108 -6.71 -0.69 -29.72
C THR A 108 -7.16 -0.41 -28.29
N LEU A 109 -8.41 0.07 -28.12
CA LEU A 109 -9.02 0.28 -26.81
C LEU A 109 -9.25 -1.04 -26.05
N LEU A 110 -9.61 -2.13 -26.74
CA LEU A 110 -9.73 -3.47 -26.16
C LEU A 110 -8.38 -3.97 -25.63
N ARG A 111 -7.31 -3.83 -26.41
CA ARG A 111 -5.95 -4.17 -25.94
C ARG A 111 -5.52 -3.32 -24.76
N GLN A 112 -5.82 -2.02 -24.75
CA GLN A 112 -5.51 -1.15 -23.63
C GLN A 112 -6.27 -1.55 -22.36
N LEU A 113 -7.55 -1.91 -22.48
CA LEU A 113 -8.36 -2.39 -21.37
C LEU A 113 -7.84 -3.72 -20.81
N ASP A 114 -7.47 -4.68 -21.68
CA ASP A 114 -6.90 -5.95 -21.26
C ASP A 114 -5.52 -5.78 -20.63
N THR A 115 -4.71 -4.83 -21.14
CA THR A 115 -3.42 -4.49 -20.54
C THR A 115 -3.60 -3.91 -19.13
N LEU A 116 -4.58 -3.01 -18.93
CA LEU A 116 -4.90 -2.46 -17.62
C LEU A 116 -5.42 -3.53 -16.65
N LYS A 117 -6.27 -4.45 -17.11
CA LYS A 117 -6.74 -5.59 -16.32
C LYS A 117 -5.60 -6.53 -15.92
N SER A 118 -4.69 -6.82 -16.85
CA SER A 118 -3.49 -7.65 -16.59
C SER A 118 -2.56 -6.98 -15.59
N LEU A 119 -2.26 -5.69 -15.78
CA LEU A 119 -1.42 -4.92 -14.86
C LEU A 119 -2.02 -4.91 -13.45
N HIS A 120 -3.32 -4.69 -13.33
CA HIS A 120 -4.00 -4.71 -12.03
C HIS A 120 -3.96 -6.10 -11.37
N ALA A 121 -4.07 -7.18 -12.15
CA ALA A 121 -3.95 -8.55 -11.64
C ALA A 121 -2.52 -8.91 -11.22
N ASP A 122 -1.52 -8.47 -11.98
CA ASP A 122 -0.10 -8.71 -11.69
C ASP A 122 0.39 -7.89 -10.49
N ASP A 123 -0.05 -6.64 -10.36
CA ASP A 123 0.25 -5.81 -9.19
C ASP A 123 -0.42 -6.35 -7.92
N TRP A 124 -1.62 -6.95 -8.05
CA TRP A 124 -2.27 -7.64 -6.94
C TRP A 124 -1.50 -8.90 -6.53
N ARG A 125 -1.02 -9.68 -7.50
CA ARG A 125 -0.21 -10.88 -7.24
C ARG A 125 1.12 -10.53 -6.61
N ARG A 126 1.84 -9.52 -7.11
CA ARG A 126 3.11 -9.05 -6.52
C ARG A 126 2.92 -8.51 -5.11
N ALA A 127 1.87 -7.73 -4.85
CA ALA A 127 1.58 -7.25 -3.49
C ALA A 127 1.28 -8.41 -2.52
N GLN A 128 0.60 -9.45 -3.00
CA GLN A 128 0.32 -10.65 -2.21
C GLN A 128 1.60 -11.48 -1.96
N GLU A 129 2.47 -11.61 -2.95
CA GLU A 129 3.77 -12.27 -2.84
C GLU A 129 4.72 -11.50 -1.89
N GLU A 130 4.79 -10.16 -1.99
CA GLU A 130 5.58 -9.34 -1.08
C GLU A 130 5.10 -9.42 0.38
N MET A 131 3.78 -9.48 0.61
CA MET A 131 3.23 -9.71 1.95
C MET A 131 3.52 -11.13 2.49
N GLN A 132 3.76 -12.12 1.63
CA GLN A 132 4.10 -13.48 2.03
C GLN A 132 5.62 -13.68 2.21
N ASP A 133 6.45 -13.02 1.40
CA ASP A 133 7.91 -13.15 1.42
C ASP A 133 8.55 -12.23 2.48
N GLN A 134 7.88 -11.13 2.83
CA GLN A 134 8.21 -10.32 4.01
C GLN A 134 7.48 -10.83 5.27
N GLY A 135 7.78 -12.05 5.70
CA GLY A 135 7.63 -12.39 7.13
C GLY A 135 8.32 -11.32 7.99
N PRO A 136 7.87 -11.03 9.23
CA PRO A 136 8.06 -9.75 9.91
C PRO A 136 9.55 -9.39 10.08
N ARG A 137 10.12 -8.76 9.06
CA ARG A 137 11.40 -8.08 9.13
C ARG A 137 11.11 -6.67 9.58
N LEU A 138 10.81 -6.54 10.86
CA LEU A 138 10.91 -5.26 11.57
C LEU A 138 12.36 -4.82 11.44
N ALA A 139 12.68 -4.07 10.38
CA ALA A 139 13.82 -3.18 10.39
C ALA A 139 13.49 -2.12 11.44
N VAL A 140 13.88 -2.39 12.69
CA VAL A 140 13.80 -1.44 13.79
C VAL A 140 14.53 -0.18 13.31
N PRO A 141 13.83 0.96 13.12
CA PRO A 141 14.50 2.21 12.84
C PRO A 141 15.47 2.46 13.99
N ARG A 142 16.75 2.60 13.68
CA ARG A 142 17.74 2.94 14.71
C ARG A 142 17.34 4.32 15.24
N PRO A 143 17.04 4.50 16.54
CA PRO A 143 16.68 5.80 17.06
C PRO A 143 17.83 6.78 16.78
N PRO A 144 17.52 8.05 16.48
CA PRO A 144 18.55 9.04 16.23
C PRO A 144 19.49 9.12 17.44
N PRO A 145 20.80 9.36 17.23
CA PRO A 145 21.73 9.52 18.35
C PRO A 145 21.23 10.67 19.23
N ALA A 146 21.04 10.37 20.52
CA ALA A 146 20.67 11.37 21.50
C ALA A 146 21.70 12.51 21.45
N ALA A 147 21.26 13.73 21.15
CA ALA A 147 22.08 14.91 21.29
C ALA A 147 22.35 15.14 22.78
N GLY A 148 23.59 14.92 23.20
CA GLY A 148 24.11 15.14 24.54
C GLY A 148 25.63 15.12 24.52
#